data_AF-A0A9W4QZR3-F1
#
_entry.id   AF-A0A9W4QZR3-F1
#
_cell.length_a   1.000
_cell.length_b   1.000
_cell.length_c   1.000
_cell.angle_alpha   90.00
_cell.angle_beta   90.00
_cell.angle_gamma   90.00
#
_symmetry.space_group_name_H-M   'P 1'
#
loop_
_entity.id
_entity.type
_entity.pdbx_description
1 polymer ?
#
loop_
_entity_poly.entity_id
_entity_poly.type
_entity_poly.pdbx_seq_one_letter_code
_entity_poly.pdbx_strand_id
1 'polypeptide(L)'
;MKKMAILVITLLGAFYHSLVMAPFTQYSSDEVNFMHRAYLKHKPEITINEVRTRLYENQFLLQQAALKTPAIIKRQSAVGFSTQYHVERYLKNLFDSQLAIKAQSSQVKLDTYDSQWLEHTLGPYPKNGQYVQSLIKKMQQIDLTPILYNSINLYEFIDALSMQVRFKLHKGDSELFKSELIKKRQFNIAFSKAKPILAKQNIDIEHLYEIAKGDILRPSIQSWLGINTMMHMQSPVLEKLEKQVTKAKLKHFIKPINRSLNF
;
A
#
# COMPACT_ATOMS: atom_id res chain seq x y z
N MET A 1 -45.04 35.10 -2.94
CA MET A 1 -43.56 35.14 -2.86
C MET A 1 -42.98 34.28 -1.73
N LYS A 2 -43.42 34.39 -0.47
CA LYS A 2 -42.89 33.57 0.66
C LYS A 2 -42.98 32.04 0.45
N LYS A 3 -44.08 31.54 -0.12
CA LYS A 3 -44.27 30.09 -0.38
C LYS A 3 -43.31 29.53 -1.44
N MET A 4 -42.91 30.35 -2.41
CA MET A 4 -41.98 29.92 -3.47
C MET A 4 -40.53 29.94 -3.00
N ALA A 5 -40.16 30.89 -2.14
CA ALA A 5 -38.85 30.91 -1.49
C ALA A 5 -38.64 29.69 -0.57
N ILE A 6 -39.67 29.27 0.18
CA ILE A 6 -39.61 28.07 1.02
C ILE A 6 -39.43 26.80 0.17
N LEU A 7 -40.12 26.72 -0.98
CA LEU A 7 -40.00 25.60 -1.91
C LEU A 7 -38.59 25.53 -2.53
N VAL A 8 -38.03 26.68 -2.92
CA VAL A 8 -36.67 26.77 -3.49
C VAL A 8 -35.60 26.42 -2.44
N ILE A 9 -35.77 26.85 -1.19
CA ILE A 9 -34.85 26.52 -0.08
C ILE A 9 -34.94 25.02 0.29
N THR A 10 -36.13 24.42 0.27
CA THR A 10 -36.30 22.97 0.52
C THR A 10 -35.76 22.12 -0.64
N LEU A 11 -35.96 22.54 -1.89
CA LEU A 11 -35.35 21.89 -3.05
C LEU A 11 -33.82 22.01 -3.04
N LEU A 12 -33.27 23.20 -2.76
CA LEU A 12 -31.82 23.38 -2.59
C LEU A 12 -31.27 22.52 -1.43
N GLY A 13 -31.96 22.45 -0.29
CA GLY A 13 -31.59 21.57 0.82
C GLY A 13 -31.58 20.08 0.45
N ALA A 14 -32.52 19.64 -0.39
CA ALA A 14 -32.58 18.25 -0.88
C ALA A 14 -31.51 17.92 -1.94
N PHE A 15 -31.10 18.89 -2.77
CA PHE A 15 -30.02 18.71 -3.73
C PHE A 15 -28.62 18.80 -3.10
N TYR A 16 -28.43 19.62 -2.04
CA TYR A 16 -27.16 19.67 -1.31
C TYR A 16 -26.93 18.46 -0.40
N HIS A 17 -27.99 17.84 0.15
CA HIS A 17 -27.84 16.63 0.98
C HIS A 17 -27.53 15.36 0.18
N SER A 18 -27.99 15.26 -1.07
CA SER A 18 -27.81 14.04 -1.89
C SER A 18 -26.47 13.99 -2.64
N LEU A 19 -25.76 15.12 -2.79
CA LEU A 19 -24.45 15.18 -3.45
C LEU A 19 -23.26 14.90 -2.52
N VAL A 20 -23.46 14.81 -1.19
CA VAL A 20 -22.37 14.62 -0.22
C VAL A 20 -22.35 13.23 0.41
N MET A 21 -23.43 12.45 0.29
CA MET A 21 -23.47 11.09 0.82
C MET A 21 -23.21 10.08 -0.30
N ALA A 22 -21.97 10.03 -0.79
CA ALA A 22 -21.46 8.74 -1.24
C ALA A 22 -21.73 7.74 -0.10
N PRO A 23 -22.24 6.53 -0.37
CA PRO A 23 -22.47 5.56 0.68
C PRO A 23 -21.10 5.17 1.24
N PHE A 24 -20.63 5.91 2.23
CA PHE A 24 -19.55 5.45 3.10
C PHE A 24 -20.13 4.20 3.74
N THR A 25 -19.65 3.03 3.31
CA THR A 25 -19.86 1.82 4.08
C THR A 25 -19.24 2.09 5.43
N GLN A 26 -20.09 2.38 6.41
CA GLN A 26 -19.60 2.64 7.75
C GLN A 26 -19.01 1.33 8.26
N TYR A 27 -17.73 1.36 8.62
CA TYR A 27 -17.12 0.23 9.29
C TYR A 27 -17.91 -0.11 10.55
N SER A 28 -18.12 -1.40 10.79
CA SER A 28 -18.91 -1.87 11.92
C SER A 28 -18.26 -1.47 13.24
N SER A 29 -19.05 -1.40 14.32
CA SER A 29 -18.47 -1.18 15.65
C SER A 29 -17.42 -2.24 16.02
N ASP A 30 -17.59 -3.47 15.55
CA ASP A 30 -16.63 -4.57 15.77
C ASP A 30 -15.31 -4.32 15.03
N GLU A 31 -15.37 -3.84 13.79
CA GLU A 31 -14.20 -3.44 12.99
C GLU A 31 -13.46 -2.26 13.64
N VAL A 32 -14.19 -1.23 14.08
CA VAL A 32 -13.60 -0.06 14.76
C VAL A 32 -12.94 -0.49 16.08
N ASN A 33 -13.60 -1.34 16.87
CA ASN A 33 -13.05 -1.87 18.12
C ASN A 33 -11.82 -2.75 17.87
N PHE A 34 -11.83 -3.54 16.80
CA PHE A 34 -10.69 -4.35 16.39
C PHE A 34 -9.47 -3.48 16.06
N MET A 35 -9.67 -2.42 15.27
CA MET A 35 -8.61 -1.47 14.94
C MET A 35 -8.17 -0.66 16.15
N HIS A 36 -9.07 -0.34 17.08
CA HIS A 36 -8.73 0.36 18.32
C HIS A 36 -7.74 -0.44 19.18
N ARG A 37 -8.00 -1.74 19.38
CA ARG A 37 -7.04 -2.63 20.05
C ARG A 37 -5.70 -2.74 19.33
N ALA A 38 -5.69 -2.61 18.00
CA ALA A 38 -4.44 -2.59 17.23
C ALA A 38 -3.65 -1.30 17.44
N TYR A 39 -4.33 -0.15 17.40
CA TYR A 39 -3.69 1.16 17.54
C TYR A 39 -3.21 1.46 18.96
N LEU A 40 -3.87 0.93 19.99
CA LEU A 40 -3.44 1.07 21.39
C LEU A 40 -2.00 0.57 21.64
N LYS A 41 -1.49 -0.34 20.81
CA LYS A 41 -0.10 -0.83 20.91
C LYS A 41 0.96 0.21 20.57
N HIS A 42 0.59 1.24 19.81
CA HIS A 42 1.50 2.30 19.35
C HIS A 42 1.08 3.69 19.83
N LYS A 43 -0.19 3.89 20.18
CA LYS A 43 -0.76 5.13 20.73
C LYS A 43 -1.71 4.78 21.90
N PRO A 44 -1.19 4.61 23.13
CA PRO A 44 -1.98 4.13 24.29
C PRO A 44 -3.18 4.99 24.66
N GLU A 45 -3.16 6.27 24.31
CA GLU A 45 -4.18 7.27 24.63
C GLU A 45 -5.23 7.44 23.52
N ILE A 46 -5.15 6.69 22.42
CA ILE A 46 -6.11 6.81 21.31
C ILE A 46 -7.51 6.40 21.76
N THR A 47 -8.48 7.28 21.53
CA THR A 47 -9.89 7.04 21.82
C THR A 47 -10.58 6.30 20.67
N ILE A 48 -11.66 5.58 20.97
CA ILE A 48 -12.46 4.88 19.96
C ILE A 48 -13.01 5.85 18.89
N ASN A 49 -13.33 7.09 19.27
CA ASN A 49 -13.82 8.11 18.36
C ASN A 49 -12.70 8.59 17.42
N GLU A 50 -11.47 8.79 17.90
CA GLU A 50 -10.34 9.10 17.02
C GLU A 50 -10.07 7.97 16.02
N VAL A 51 -10.21 6.71 16.43
CA VAL A 51 -10.09 5.56 15.51
C VAL A 51 -11.16 5.63 14.43
N ARG A 52 -12.43 5.78 14.82
CA ARG A 52 -13.55 5.89 13.89
C ARG A 52 -13.34 7.03 12.88
N THR A 53 -12.98 8.22 13.36
CA THR A 53 -12.68 9.37 12.50
C THR A 53 -11.55 9.07 11.52
N ARG A 54 -10.44 8.49 11.99
CA ARG A 54 -9.31 8.12 11.15
C ARG A 54 -9.72 7.15 10.04
N LEU A 55 -10.52 6.14 10.37
CA LEU A 55 -10.98 5.14 9.39
C LEU A 55 -11.85 5.78 8.30
N TYR A 56 -12.77 6.69 8.67
CA TYR A 56 -13.59 7.41 7.70
C TYR A 56 -12.79 8.37 6.83
N GLU A 57 -11.84 9.10 7.43
CA GLU A 57 -10.93 9.94 6.66
C GLU A 57 -10.12 9.11 5.67
N ASN A 58 -9.63 7.93 6.06
CA ASN A 58 -8.91 7.03 5.17
C ASN A 58 -9.80 6.56 4.00
N GLN A 59 -11.05 6.20 4.27
CA GLN A 59 -12.01 5.80 3.24
C GLN A 59 -12.25 6.94 2.23
N PHE A 60 -12.44 8.17 2.73
CA PHE A 60 -12.56 9.36 1.90
C PHE A 60 -11.29 9.60 1.06
N LEU A 61 -10.11 9.55 1.68
CA LEU A 61 -8.83 9.74 0.99
C LEU A 61 -8.64 8.71 -0.13
N LEU A 62 -8.96 7.44 0.12
CA LEU A 62 -8.89 6.38 -0.89
C LEU A 62 -9.84 6.65 -2.06
N GLN A 63 -11.08 7.08 -1.79
CA GLN A 63 -12.03 7.45 -2.84
C GLN A 63 -11.52 8.62 -3.69
N GLN A 64 -11.01 9.68 -3.05
CA GLN A 64 -10.44 10.83 -3.75
C GLN A 64 -9.22 10.46 -4.59
N ALA A 65 -8.36 9.58 -4.06
CA ALA A 65 -7.19 9.08 -4.77
C ALA A 65 -7.60 8.19 -5.95
N ALA A 66 -8.62 7.33 -5.80
CA ALA A 66 -9.13 6.51 -6.90
C ALA A 66 -9.66 7.37 -8.07
N LEU A 67 -10.32 8.49 -7.77
CA LEU A 67 -10.85 9.39 -8.78
C LEU A 67 -9.76 10.23 -9.47
N LYS A 68 -8.79 10.74 -8.71
CA LYS A 68 -7.86 11.75 -9.23
C LYS A 68 -6.44 11.26 -9.52
N THR A 69 -6.03 10.15 -8.90
CA THR A 69 -4.69 9.56 -9.06
C THR A 69 -4.73 8.03 -8.89
N PRO A 70 -5.48 7.31 -9.75
CA PRO A 70 -5.74 5.88 -9.57
C PRO A 70 -4.47 5.02 -9.51
N ALA A 71 -3.37 5.46 -10.12
CA ALA A 71 -2.08 4.78 -10.07
C ALA A 71 -1.54 4.63 -8.64
N ILE A 72 -1.73 5.64 -7.77
CA ILE A 72 -1.21 5.63 -6.39
C ILE A 72 -1.85 4.52 -5.55
N ILE A 73 -3.08 4.13 -5.91
CA ILE A 73 -3.82 3.05 -5.25
C ILE A 73 -3.13 1.71 -5.48
N LYS A 74 -2.60 1.48 -6.68
CA LYS A 74 -1.90 0.23 -7.03
C LYS A 74 -0.44 0.24 -6.58
N ARG A 75 0.24 1.38 -6.68
CA ARG A 75 1.66 1.52 -6.35
C ARG A 75 2.01 2.98 -6.07
N GLN A 76 2.70 3.24 -4.96
CA GLN A 76 3.12 4.60 -4.59
C GLN A 76 4.21 5.17 -5.52
N SER A 77 5.06 4.32 -6.11
CA SER A 77 6.08 4.73 -7.08
C SER A 77 6.35 3.63 -8.08
N ALA A 78 6.77 3.96 -9.30
CA ALA A 78 7.10 2.96 -10.33
C ALA A 78 8.21 1.97 -9.93
N VAL A 79 9.04 2.35 -8.95
CA VAL A 79 10.21 1.57 -8.48
C VAL A 79 9.95 0.83 -7.17
N GLY A 80 8.90 1.18 -6.43
CA GLY A 80 8.56 0.59 -5.13
C GLY A 80 7.76 -0.71 -5.24
N PHE A 81 7.47 -1.32 -4.09
CA PHE A 81 6.55 -2.43 -4.00
C PHE A 81 5.12 -2.00 -4.36
N SER A 82 4.28 -2.95 -4.77
CA SER A 82 2.85 -2.71 -4.91
C SER A 82 2.21 -2.35 -3.57
N THR A 83 1.10 -1.62 -3.60
CA THR A 83 0.30 -1.35 -2.40
C THR A 83 -0.15 -2.66 -1.76
N GLN A 84 -0.54 -3.65 -2.58
CA GLN A 84 -0.94 -4.98 -2.12
C GLN A 84 0.15 -5.64 -1.26
N TYR A 85 1.42 -5.58 -1.67
CA TYR A 85 2.52 -6.13 -0.90
C TYR A 85 2.57 -5.56 0.54
N HIS A 86 2.38 -4.25 0.67
CA HIS A 86 2.34 -3.59 1.97
C HIS A 86 1.09 -3.94 2.77
N VAL A 87 -0.07 -4.05 2.11
CA VAL A 87 -1.33 -4.44 2.76
C VAL A 87 -1.22 -5.85 3.35
N GLU A 88 -0.66 -6.79 2.60
CA GLU A 88 -0.45 -8.16 3.09
C GLU A 88 0.44 -8.20 4.33
N ARG A 89 1.53 -7.41 4.32
CA ARG A 89 2.41 -7.29 5.49
C ARG A 89 1.69 -6.67 6.70
N TYR A 90 0.90 -5.61 6.47
CA TYR A 90 0.12 -4.96 7.52
C TYR A 90 -0.88 -5.94 8.14
N LEU A 91 -1.67 -6.61 7.30
CA LEU A 91 -2.69 -7.56 7.73
C LEU A 91 -2.06 -8.77 8.43
N LYS A 92 -0.92 -9.27 7.94
CA LYS A 92 -0.18 -10.34 8.63
C LYS A 92 0.17 -9.93 10.06
N ASN A 93 0.73 -8.73 10.25
CA ASN A 93 1.07 -8.22 11.58
C ASN A 93 -0.18 -8.07 12.46
N LEU A 94 -1.31 -7.67 11.87
CA LEU A 94 -2.58 -7.56 12.56
C LEU A 94 -3.07 -8.94 13.03
N PHE A 95 -3.02 -9.97 12.17
CA PHE A 95 -3.42 -11.34 12.50
C PHE A 95 -2.50 -11.97 13.55
N ASP A 96 -1.18 -11.84 13.39
CA ASP A 96 -0.20 -12.35 14.34
C ASP A 96 -0.45 -11.75 15.74
N SER A 97 -0.80 -10.46 15.81
CA SER A 97 -0.83 -9.71 17.05
C SER A 97 -2.21 -9.61 17.72
N GLN A 98 -3.31 -9.70 16.97
CA GLN A 98 -4.69 -9.62 17.49
C GLN A 98 -5.37 -10.97 17.57
N LEU A 99 -5.00 -11.92 16.70
CA LEU A 99 -5.62 -13.24 16.61
C LEU A 99 -4.68 -14.36 17.07
N ALA A 100 -3.45 -14.01 17.49
CA ALA A 100 -2.40 -14.95 17.88
C ALA A 100 -2.07 -16.01 16.80
N ILE A 101 -2.32 -15.70 15.52
CA ILE A 101 -2.05 -16.61 14.41
C ILE A 101 -0.55 -16.58 14.12
N LYS A 102 0.22 -17.46 14.77
CA LYS A 102 1.61 -17.69 14.38
C LYS A 102 1.61 -18.61 13.16
N ALA A 103 1.71 -18.04 11.96
CA ALA A 103 1.86 -18.84 10.74
C ALA A 103 3.24 -19.52 10.74
N GLN A 104 3.32 -20.74 11.27
CA GLN A 104 4.41 -21.65 10.98
C GLN A 104 4.20 -22.20 9.57
N SER A 105 5.15 -21.91 8.68
CA SER A 105 5.20 -22.56 7.37
C SER A 105 5.66 -23.99 7.59
N SER A 106 4.88 -24.97 7.15
CA SER A 106 5.42 -26.30 6.89
C SER A 106 6.58 -26.19 5.89
N GLN A 107 7.55 -27.10 6.01
CA GLN A 107 8.68 -27.17 5.09
C GLN A 107 8.15 -27.32 3.66
N VAL A 108 8.47 -26.36 2.78
CA VAL A 108 8.11 -26.39 1.37
C VAL A 108 9.37 -26.69 0.58
N LYS A 109 9.28 -27.62 -0.38
CA LYS A 109 10.39 -27.91 -1.29
C LYS A 109 10.50 -26.76 -2.29
N LEU A 110 11.61 -26.03 -2.22
CA LEU A 110 11.91 -24.89 -3.10
C LEU A 110 13.21 -25.11 -3.88
N ASP A 111 13.71 -26.35 -3.93
CA ASP A 111 15.00 -26.68 -4.52
C ASP A 111 15.05 -26.39 -6.03
N THR A 112 13.89 -26.47 -6.71
CA THR A 112 13.74 -26.11 -8.12
C THR A 112 14.02 -24.62 -8.40
N TYR A 113 13.94 -23.76 -7.39
CA TYR A 113 14.13 -22.31 -7.54
C TYR A 113 15.56 -21.88 -7.21
N ASP A 114 16.51 -22.39 -7.97
CA ASP A 114 17.92 -22.00 -7.86
C ASP A 114 18.28 -20.79 -8.74
N SER A 115 19.55 -20.39 -8.69
CA SER A 115 20.07 -19.25 -9.45
C SER A 115 19.98 -19.47 -10.97
N GLN A 116 20.24 -20.69 -11.44
CA GLN A 116 20.18 -21.03 -12.88
C GLN A 116 18.74 -20.94 -13.39
N TRP A 117 17.78 -21.45 -12.61
CA TRP A 117 16.37 -21.35 -12.91
C TRP A 117 15.92 -19.89 -13.01
N LEU A 118 16.35 -19.02 -12.08
CA LEU A 118 16.01 -17.59 -12.10
C LEU A 118 16.56 -16.88 -13.33
N GLU A 119 17.86 -17.03 -13.60
CA GLU A 119 18.51 -16.40 -14.75
C GLU A 119 17.90 -16.86 -16.07
N HIS A 120 17.62 -18.16 -16.21
CA HIS A 120 16.98 -18.72 -17.39
C HIS A 120 15.52 -18.25 -17.54
N THR A 121 14.77 -18.20 -16.44
CA THR A 121 13.34 -17.86 -16.45
C THR A 121 13.14 -16.38 -16.73
N LEU A 122 13.90 -15.52 -16.04
CA LEU A 122 13.71 -14.06 -16.06
C LEU A 122 14.56 -13.36 -17.11
N GLY A 123 15.70 -13.94 -17.52
CA GLY A 123 16.63 -13.31 -18.44
C GLY A 123 17.22 -12.00 -17.91
N PRO A 124 17.78 -11.13 -18.78
CA PRO A 124 18.36 -9.87 -18.35
C PRO A 124 17.30 -8.89 -17.82
N TYR A 125 17.66 -8.11 -16.80
CA TYR A 125 16.76 -7.08 -16.25
C TYR A 125 16.55 -5.94 -17.28
N PRO A 126 15.30 -5.51 -17.55
CA PRO A 126 15.03 -4.43 -18.51
C PRO A 126 15.61 -3.08 -18.05
N LYS A 127 16.21 -2.33 -18.98
CA LYS A 127 16.84 -1.03 -18.71
C LYS A 127 15.87 0.04 -18.16
N ASN A 128 14.60 -0.02 -18.59
CA ASN A 128 13.54 0.88 -18.15
C ASN A 128 12.69 0.28 -16.99
N GLY A 129 13.09 -0.88 -16.46
CA GLY A 129 12.36 -1.58 -15.41
C GLY A 129 11.01 -2.19 -15.81
N GLN A 130 10.64 -2.13 -17.10
CA GLN A 130 9.39 -2.66 -17.63
C GLN A 130 9.63 -3.93 -18.44
N TYR A 131 8.85 -4.98 -18.15
CA TYR A 131 8.95 -6.24 -18.88
C TYR A 131 8.27 -6.15 -20.25
N VAL A 132 8.91 -6.75 -21.26
CA VAL A 132 8.31 -6.92 -22.59
C VAL A 132 7.22 -8.00 -22.55
N GLN A 133 6.22 -7.87 -23.43
CA GLN A 133 5.03 -8.74 -23.41
C GLN A 133 5.35 -10.24 -23.55
N SER A 134 6.40 -10.60 -24.30
CA SER A 134 6.84 -12.00 -24.45
C SER A 134 7.31 -12.60 -23.13
N LEU A 135 8.10 -11.86 -22.35
CA LEU A 135 8.58 -12.29 -21.04
C LEU A 135 7.43 -12.35 -20.03
N ILE A 136 6.51 -11.38 -20.07
CA ILE A 136 5.28 -11.41 -19.24
C ILE A 136 4.51 -12.70 -19.50
N LYS A 137 4.24 -13.04 -20.77
CA LYS A 137 3.54 -14.28 -21.13
C LYS A 137 4.27 -15.54 -20.65
N LYS A 138 5.61 -15.60 -20.79
CA LYS A 138 6.42 -16.72 -20.29
C LYS A 138 6.27 -16.89 -18.78
N MET A 139 6.35 -15.79 -18.01
CA MET A 139 6.20 -15.85 -16.55
C MET A 139 4.76 -16.20 -16.13
N GLN A 140 3.75 -15.75 -16.87
CA GLN A 140 2.35 -16.09 -16.59
C GLN A 140 2.03 -17.59 -16.74
N GLN A 141 2.84 -18.34 -17.50
CA GLN A 141 2.70 -19.79 -17.65
C GLN A 141 3.21 -20.57 -16.42
N ILE A 142 3.95 -19.91 -15.52
CA ILE A 142 4.52 -20.55 -14.32
C ILE A 142 3.55 -20.32 -13.16
N ASP A 143 2.80 -21.36 -12.83
CA ASP A 143 1.86 -21.37 -11.73
C ASP A 143 2.58 -21.55 -10.37
N LEU A 144 2.33 -20.63 -9.44
CA LEU A 144 2.85 -20.68 -8.07
C LEU A 144 1.78 -21.09 -7.04
N THR A 145 0.54 -21.33 -7.50
CA THR A 145 -0.60 -21.73 -6.66
C THR A 145 -0.30 -22.92 -5.74
N PRO A 146 0.36 -24.01 -6.19
CA PRO A 146 0.63 -25.18 -5.34
C PRO A 146 1.50 -24.86 -4.13
N ILE A 147 2.35 -23.83 -4.22
CA ILE A 147 3.29 -23.44 -3.16
C ILE A 147 2.67 -22.37 -2.27
N LEU A 148 1.91 -21.46 -2.86
CA LEU A 148 1.41 -20.27 -2.20
C LEU A 148 -0.02 -20.42 -1.65
N TYR A 149 -0.77 -21.47 -2.04
CA TYR A 149 -2.18 -21.66 -1.64
C TYR A 149 -3.10 -20.49 -2.02
N ASN A 150 -2.78 -19.79 -3.11
CA ASN A 150 -3.54 -18.70 -3.71
C ASN A 150 -3.27 -18.71 -5.21
N SER A 151 -4.30 -18.47 -6.02
CA SER A 151 -4.19 -18.36 -7.47
C SER A 151 -3.27 -17.19 -7.85
N ILE A 152 -2.02 -17.50 -8.21
CA ILE A 152 -1.02 -16.50 -8.58
C ILE A 152 0.04 -17.11 -9.50
N ASN A 153 0.40 -16.39 -10.56
CA ASN A 153 1.52 -16.76 -11.43
C ASN A 153 2.81 -16.01 -11.08
N LEU A 154 3.93 -16.42 -11.69
CA LEU A 154 5.23 -15.83 -11.43
C LEU A 154 5.29 -14.33 -11.75
N TYR A 155 4.62 -13.87 -12.81
CA TYR A 155 4.62 -12.45 -13.17
C TYR A 155 3.93 -11.61 -12.10
N GLU A 156 2.74 -12.01 -11.67
CA GLU A 156 1.99 -11.30 -10.62
C GLU A 156 2.77 -11.24 -9.30
N PHE A 157 3.46 -12.33 -8.97
CA PHE A 157 4.33 -12.39 -7.79
C PHE A 157 5.52 -11.44 -7.91
N ILE A 158 6.26 -11.48 -9.04
CA ILE A 158 7.46 -10.65 -9.24
C ILE A 158 7.12 -9.17 -9.44
N ASP A 159 6.06 -8.85 -10.18
CA ASP A 159 5.69 -7.47 -10.45
C ASP A 159 5.39 -6.71 -9.15
N ALA A 160 4.75 -7.37 -8.17
CA ALA A 160 4.47 -6.79 -6.85
C ALA A 160 5.73 -6.35 -6.07
N LEU A 161 6.90 -6.91 -6.40
CA LEU A 161 8.16 -6.59 -5.74
C LEU A 161 8.74 -5.25 -6.21
N SER A 162 9.62 -4.67 -5.40
CA SER A 162 10.34 -3.45 -5.78
C SER A 162 11.33 -3.70 -6.93
N MET A 163 11.69 -2.64 -7.64
CA MET A 163 12.71 -2.66 -8.69
C MET A 163 14.03 -3.26 -8.20
N GLN A 164 14.46 -2.93 -6.98
CA GLN A 164 15.71 -3.45 -6.40
C GLN A 164 15.65 -4.97 -6.20
N VAL A 165 14.54 -5.48 -5.68
CA VAL A 165 14.33 -6.92 -5.50
C VAL A 165 14.31 -7.58 -6.87
N ARG A 166 13.49 -7.10 -7.81
CA ARG A 166 13.43 -7.64 -9.18
C ARG A 166 14.80 -7.67 -9.84
N PHE A 167 15.59 -6.60 -9.74
CA PHE A 167 16.95 -6.57 -10.28
C PHE A 167 17.83 -7.71 -9.72
N LYS A 168 17.80 -7.95 -8.40
CA LYS A 168 18.54 -9.06 -7.78
C LYS A 168 18.04 -10.43 -8.23
N LEU A 169 16.73 -10.60 -8.40
CA LEU A 169 16.17 -11.86 -8.93
C LEU A 169 16.69 -12.17 -10.33
N HIS A 170 16.79 -11.16 -11.19
CA HIS A 170 17.40 -11.30 -12.53
C HIS A 170 18.92 -11.53 -12.50
N LYS A 171 19.56 -11.37 -11.35
CA LYS A 171 20.97 -11.72 -11.10
C LYS A 171 21.13 -13.08 -10.42
N GLY A 172 20.06 -13.88 -10.36
CA GLY A 172 20.10 -15.23 -9.79
C GLY A 172 20.07 -15.28 -8.26
N ASP A 173 19.61 -14.23 -7.56
CA ASP A 173 19.47 -14.24 -6.10
C ASP A 173 18.31 -15.15 -5.65
N SER A 174 18.60 -16.46 -5.57
CA SER A 174 17.64 -17.53 -5.27
C SER A 174 17.18 -17.53 -3.83
N GLU A 175 18.07 -17.20 -2.89
CA GLU A 175 17.70 -17.10 -1.48
C GLU A 175 16.73 -15.95 -1.22
N LEU A 176 16.93 -14.81 -1.89
CA LEU A 176 15.95 -13.72 -1.86
C LEU A 176 14.60 -14.17 -2.42
N PHE A 177 14.59 -14.87 -3.58
CA PHE A 177 13.36 -15.38 -4.18
C PHE A 177 12.59 -16.31 -3.24
N LYS A 178 13.28 -17.32 -2.69
CA LYS A 178 12.71 -18.26 -1.72
C LYS A 178 12.17 -17.53 -0.50
N SER A 179 12.87 -16.50 0.00
CA SER A 179 12.42 -15.71 1.13
C SER A 179 11.11 -14.95 0.86
N GLU A 180 10.95 -14.38 -0.34
CA GLU A 180 9.71 -13.69 -0.72
C GLU A 180 8.55 -14.69 -0.93
N LEU A 181 8.82 -15.88 -1.49
CA LEU A 181 7.83 -16.95 -1.59
C LEU A 181 7.34 -17.39 -0.21
N ILE A 182 8.26 -17.58 0.74
CA ILE A 182 7.94 -17.95 2.12
C ILE A 182 7.08 -16.86 2.78
N LYS A 183 7.43 -15.58 2.62
CA LYS A 183 6.63 -14.45 3.17
C LYS A 183 5.20 -14.47 2.62
N LYS A 184 5.04 -14.63 1.31
CA LYS A 184 3.72 -14.70 0.64
C LYS A 184 2.92 -15.92 1.10
N ARG A 185 3.55 -17.09 1.18
CA ARG A 185 2.94 -18.33 1.70
C ARG A 185 2.48 -18.15 3.15
N GLN A 186 3.32 -17.60 4.02
CA GLN A 186 2.97 -17.34 5.41
C GLN A 186 1.78 -16.39 5.54
N PHE A 187 1.71 -15.35 4.71
CA PHE A 187 0.54 -14.47 4.65
C PHE A 187 -0.71 -15.25 4.23
N ASN A 188 -0.68 -16.02 3.14
CA ASN A 188 -1.84 -16.75 2.65
C ASN A 188 -2.35 -17.79 3.68
N ILE A 189 -1.45 -18.45 4.41
CA ILE A 189 -1.81 -19.35 5.53
C ILE A 189 -2.43 -18.57 6.70
N ALA A 190 -1.85 -17.42 7.06
CA ALA A 190 -2.40 -16.59 8.12
C ALA A 190 -3.80 -16.07 7.73
N PHE A 191 -3.96 -15.65 6.49
CA PHE A 191 -5.20 -15.15 5.91
C PHE A 191 -6.31 -16.20 5.93
N SER A 192 -6.02 -17.43 5.48
CA SER A 192 -7.01 -18.52 5.48
C SER A 192 -7.46 -18.91 6.89
N LYS A 193 -6.57 -18.82 7.89
CA LYS A 193 -6.90 -19.03 9.31
C LYS A 193 -7.66 -17.85 9.92
N ALA A 194 -7.31 -16.62 9.54
CA ALA A 194 -7.92 -15.40 10.08
C ALA A 194 -9.37 -15.24 9.62
N LYS A 195 -9.65 -15.53 8.34
CA LYS A 195 -10.98 -15.32 7.73
C LYS A 195 -12.15 -15.91 8.55
N PRO A 196 -12.16 -17.19 8.97
CA PRO A 196 -13.25 -17.74 9.78
C PRO A 196 -13.31 -17.17 11.20
N ILE A 197 -12.19 -16.73 11.78
CA ILE A 197 -12.15 -16.11 13.11
C ILE A 197 -12.79 -14.72 13.06
N LEU A 198 -12.42 -13.92 12.05
CA LEU A 198 -12.95 -12.59 11.83
C LEU A 198 -14.45 -12.62 11.51
N ALA A 199 -14.89 -13.56 10.69
CA ALA A 199 -16.32 -13.75 10.39
C ALA A 199 -17.14 -14.04 11.66
N LYS A 200 -16.62 -14.85 12.60
CA LYS A 200 -17.28 -15.08 13.91
C LYS A 200 -17.31 -13.84 14.79
N GLN A 201 -16.42 -12.88 14.56
CA GLN A 201 -16.36 -11.59 15.24
C GLN A 201 -17.10 -10.49 14.48
N ASN A 202 -17.86 -10.83 13.43
CA ASN A 202 -18.58 -9.86 12.60
C ASN A 202 -17.67 -8.77 11.99
N ILE A 203 -16.44 -9.17 11.64
CA ILE A 203 -15.45 -8.34 10.96
C ILE A 203 -15.33 -8.80 9.51
N ASP A 204 -15.59 -7.90 8.57
CA ASP A 204 -15.41 -8.19 7.15
C ASP A 204 -13.92 -8.10 6.77
N ILE A 205 -13.41 -9.17 6.18
CA ILE A 205 -12.03 -9.24 5.71
C ILE A 205 -11.74 -8.25 4.59
N GLU A 206 -12.72 -7.96 3.72
CA GLU A 206 -12.58 -7.00 2.64
C GLU A 206 -12.49 -5.57 3.18
N HIS A 207 -13.24 -5.27 4.25
CA HIS A 207 -13.10 -3.99 4.95
C HIS A 207 -11.71 -3.84 5.59
N LEU A 208 -11.15 -4.91 6.18
CA LEU A 208 -9.78 -4.86 6.71
C LEU A 208 -8.74 -4.58 5.61
N TYR A 209 -8.92 -5.10 4.39
CA TYR A 209 -8.07 -4.74 3.25
C TYR A 209 -8.13 -3.24 2.95
N GLU A 210 -9.32 -2.66 2.86
CA GLU A 210 -9.49 -1.23 2.59
C GLU A 210 -8.96 -0.37 3.76
N ILE A 211 -9.16 -0.79 5.00
CA ILE A 211 -8.57 -0.12 6.19
C ILE A 211 -7.05 -0.11 6.11
N ALA A 212 -6.43 -1.27 5.88
CA ALA A 212 -4.98 -1.42 5.78
C ALA A 212 -4.40 -0.56 4.64
N LYS A 213 -5.04 -0.61 3.47
CA LYS A 213 -4.70 0.20 2.30
C LYS A 213 -4.81 1.70 2.60
N GLY A 214 -5.85 2.10 3.32
CA GLY A 214 -6.04 3.46 3.80
C GLY A 214 -4.89 3.92 4.69
N ASP A 215 -4.53 3.12 5.70
CA ASP A 215 -3.41 3.43 6.60
C ASP A 215 -2.06 3.52 5.87
N ILE A 216 -1.80 2.62 4.91
CA ILE A 216 -0.55 2.57 4.14
C ILE A 216 -0.45 3.75 3.19
N LEU A 217 -1.54 4.10 2.50
CA LEU A 217 -1.52 5.14 1.47
C LEU A 217 -1.77 6.54 2.03
N ARG A 218 -2.34 6.68 3.23
CA ARG A 218 -2.70 7.97 3.83
C ARG A 218 -1.60 9.04 3.68
N PRO A 219 -0.33 8.81 4.07
CA PRO A 219 0.71 9.83 3.94
C PRO A 219 0.95 10.26 2.49
N SER A 220 0.93 9.31 1.56
CA SER A 220 1.16 9.56 0.14
C SER A 220 0.00 10.33 -0.49
N ILE A 221 -1.24 9.95 -0.16
CA ILE A 221 -2.45 10.62 -0.66
C ILE A 221 -2.53 12.03 -0.08
N GLN A 222 -2.27 12.22 1.22
CA GLN A 222 -2.28 13.54 1.84
C GLN A 222 -1.20 14.46 1.26
N SER A 223 -0.01 13.93 0.98
CA SER A 223 1.04 14.68 0.29
C SER A 223 0.61 15.08 -1.12
N TRP A 224 0.00 14.17 -1.86
CA TRP A 224 -0.48 14.43 -3.22
C TRP A 224 -1.63 15.45 -3.26
N LEU A 225 -2.55 15.38 -2.30
CA LEU A 225 -3.64 16.35 -2.13
C LEU A 225 -3.16 17.72 -1.61
N GLY A 226 -1.87 17.88 -1.29
CA GLY A 226 -1.33 19.11 -0.71
C GLY A 226 -1.73 19.35 0.75
N ILE A 227 -2.35 18.36 1.42
CA ILE A 227 -2.80 18.46 2.81
C ILE A 227 -1.59 18.57 3.75
N ASN A 228 -0.52 17.83 3.49
CA ASN A 228 0.72 17.93 4.27
C ASN A 228 1.42 19.27 4.05
N THR A 229 1.31 19.86 2.86
CA THR A 229 1.85 21.18 2.56
C THR A 229 1.10 22.28 3.30
N MET A 230 -0.23 22.15 3.47
CA MET A 230 -1.03 23.07 4.29
C MET A 230 -0.72 22.97 5.79
N MET A 231 -0.34 21.77 6.28
CA MET A 231 0.01 21.54 7.70
C MET A 231 1.47 21.90 8.05
N HIS A 232 2.39 21.86 7.08
CA HIS A 232 3.82 22.15 7.29
C HIS A 232 4.30 23.52 6.77
N MET A 233 3.48 24.29 6.05
CA MET A 233 3.83 25.65 5.62
C MET A 233 3.97 26.67 6.77
N GLN A 234 3.72 26.26 8.02
CA GLN A 234 4.07 27.05 9.21
C GLN A 234 5.07 26.31 10.10
N SER A 235 6.14 25.74 9.52
CA SER A 235 7.29 25.32 10.33
C SER A 235 8.23 26.51 10.50
N PRO A 236 8.33 27.11 11.70
CA PRO A 236 9.24 28.23 11.96
C PRO A 236 10.69 27.82 11.69
N VAL A 237 11.01 26.52 11.78
CA VAL A 237 12.34 25.97 11.52
C VAL A 237 12.69 26.03 10.03
N LEU A 238 11.75 25.68 9.13
CA LEU A 238 11.98 25.75 7.69
C LEU A 238 12.11 27.19 7.22
N GLU A 239 11.28 28.12 7.73
CA GLU A 239 11.44 29.55 7.43
C GLU A 239 12.78 30.11 7.96
N LYS A 240 13.22 29.66 9.14
CA LYS A 240 14.50 30.08 9.72
C LYS A 240 15.68 29.51 8.93
N LEU A 241 15.58 28.28 8.44
CA LEU A 241 16.58 27.64 7.59
C LEU A 241 16.61 28.28 6.19
N GLU A 242 15.47 28.59 5.59
CA GLU A 242 15.37 29.28 4.30
C GLU A 242 16.02 30.67 4.37
N LYS A 243 15.78 31.42 5.45
CA LYS A 243 16.44 32.71 5.71
C LYS A 243 17.95 32.59 6.00
N GLN A 244 18.46 31.41 6.35
CA GLN A 244 19.88 31.16 6.65
C GLN A 244 20.68 30.59 5.47
N VAL A 245 20.02 30.21 4.37
CA VAL A 245 20.66 29.72 3.15
C VAL A 245 20.91 30.90 2.20
N THR A 246 22.12 31.43 2.23
CA THR A 246 22.57 32.47 1.28
C THR A 246 22.90 31.84 -0.08
N LYS A 247 22.71 32.60 -1.18
CA LYS A 247 23.09 32.16 -2.55
C LYS A 247 24.53 31.64 -2.65
N ALA A 248 25.44 32.13 -1.80
CA ALA A 248 26.82 31.65 -1.71
C ALA A 248 26.94 30.19 -1.20
N LYS A 249 26.09 29.75 -0.26
CA LYS A 249 26.09 28.36 0.24
C LYS A 249 25.56 27.38 -0.80
N LEU A 250 24.57 27.77 -1.60
CA LEU A 250 24.05 26.97 -2.71
C LEU A 250 25.10 26.73 -3.80
N LYS A 251 25.99 27.70 -4.03
CA LYS A 251 27.09 27.58 -5.00
C LYS A 251 28.12 26.51 -4.63
N HIS A 252 28.24 26.15 -3.35
CA HIS A 252 29.13 25.08 -2.89
C HIS A 252 28.52 23.68 -3.06
N PHE A 253 27.18 23.57 -3.01
CA PHE A 253 26.47 22.31 -3.25
C PHE A 253 26.30 22.01 -4.74
N ILE A 254 26.15 23.04 -5.57
CA ILE A 254 26.13 22.91 -7.03
C ILE A 254 27.57 22.99 -7.54
N LYS A 255 28.38 21.96 -7.25
CA LYS A 255 29.62 21.77 -8.01
C LYS A 255 29.22 21.29 -9.41
N PRO A 256 29.71 21.90 -10.50
CA PRO A 256 29.44 21.39 -11.84
C PRO A 256 29.97 19.97 -11.92
N ILE A 257 29.12 19.02 -12.33
CA ILE A 257 29.57 17.71 -12.76
C ILE A 257 30.33 17.95 -14.08
N ASN A 258 31.63 18.20 -13.98
CA ASN A 258 32.53 18.09 -15.13
C ASN A 258 32.66 16.59 -15.46
N ARG A 259 31.69 16.09 -16.23
CA ARG A 259 31.89 14.87 -17.02
C ARG A 259 32.77 15.26 -18.21
N SER A 260 34.07 15.03 -18.08
CA SER A 260 34.89 14.76 -19.26
C SER A 260 34.40 13.43 -19.85
N LEU A 261 33.49 13.52 -20.83
CA LEU A 261 33.24 12.44 -21.76
C LEU A 261 34.51 12.30 -22.60
N ASN A 262 35.31 11.28 -22.30
CA ASN A 262 36.25 10.71 -23.27
C ASN A 262 35.67 9.37 -23.70
N PHE A 263 35.68 9.19 -25.02
CA PHE A 263 35.13 8.10 -25.83
C PHE A 263 35.47 6.70 -25.33
#